data_AF-A0A497S604-F1
#
_entry.id   AF-A0A497S604-F1
#
_cell.length_a   1.000
_cell.length_b   1.000
_cell.length_c   1.000
_cell.angle_alpha   90.00
_cell.angle_beta   90.00
_cell.angle_gamma   90.00
#
_symmetry.space_group_name_H-M   'P 1'
#
loop_
_entity.id
_entity.type
_entity.pdbx_description
1 polymer ?
#
loop_
_entity_poly.entity_id
_entity_poly.type
_entity_poly.pdbx_seq_one_letter_code
_entity_poly.pdbx_strand_id
1 'polypeptide(L)' 'MEKILIYLFIGIAVVVFFYIFYKMINRLIVNSITGLVLLFILKYVFMIDIPINLVTLAVTALFGLGGVGSLLILKIGNMI' A
#
# COMPACT_ATOMS: atom_id res chain seq x y z
N MET A 1 42.32 6.85 -14.00
CA MET A 1 41.03 6.98 -14.70
C MET A 1 40.00 5.94 -14.26
N GLU A 2 40.37 4.67 -14.04
CA GLU A 2 39.42 3.60 -13.63
C GLU A 2 38.64 3.89 -12.34
N LYS A 3 39.29 4.42 -11.30
CA LYS A 3 38.61 4.76 -10.04
C LYS A 3 37.49 5.80 -10.22
N ILE A 4 37.69 6.78 -11.09
CA ILE A 4 36.69 7.82 -11.40
C ILE A 4 35.46 7.20 -12.07
N LEU A 5 35.66 6.26 -13.01
CA LEU A 5 34.57 5.54 -13.66
C LEU A 5 33.78 4.71 -12.64
N ILE A 6 34.45 4.02 -11.71
CA ILE A 6 33.79 3.24 -10.65
C ILE A 6 32.89 4.14 -9.78
N TYR A 7 33.40 5.29 -9.33
CA TYR A 7 32.59 6.22 -8.53
C TYR A 7 31.40 6.79 -9.32
N LEU A 8 31.57 7.05 -10.62
CA LEU A 8 30.49 7.47 -11.51
C LEU A 8 29.39 6.41 -11.61
N PHE A 9 29.76 5.15 -11.82
CA PHE A 9 28.80 4.04 -11.87
C PHE A 9 28.05 3.84 -10.54
N ILE A 10 28.75 3.93 -9.41
CA ILE A 10 28.11 3.85 -8.08
C ILE A 10 27.12 5.01 -7.89
N GLY A 11 27.52 6.23 -8.25
CA GLY A 11 26.65 7.40 -8.16
C GLY A 11 25.36 7.24 -8.98
N ILE A 12 25.48 6.78 -10.22
CA ILE A 12 24.33 6.51 -11.09
C ILE A 12 23.44 5.42 -10.49
N ALA A 13 24.03 4.30 -10.03
CA ALA A 13 23.26 3.22 -9.42
C ALA A 13 22.46 3.68 -8.19
N VAL A 14 23.04 4.52 -7.34
CA VAL A 14 22.36 5.08 -6.17
C VAL A 14 21.19 5.97 -6.58
N VAL A 15 21.39 6.86 -7.56
CA VAL A 15 20.31 7.75 -8.05
C VAL A 15 19.17 6.94 -8.67
N VAL A 16 19.48 5.92 -9.48
CA VAL A 16 18.48 5.03 -10.08
C VAL A 16 17.73 4.26 -8.99
N PHE A 17 18.42 3.77 -7.96
CA PHE A 17 17.79 3.09 -6.83
C PHE A 17 16.79 4.00 -6.11
N PHE A 18 17.19 5.23 -5.75
CA PHE A 18 16.29 6.18 -5.10
C PHE A 18 15.09 6.54 -5.97
N TYR A 19 15.29 6.71 -7.28
CA TYR A 19 14.20 7.00 -8.21
C TYR A 19 13.17 5.85 -8.27
N ILE A 20 13.63 4.60 -8.36
CA ILE A 20 12.76 3.42 -8.34
C ILE A 20 12.03 3.32 -7.00
N PHE A 21 12.75 3.53 -5.90
CA PHE A 21 12.20 3.46 -4.55
C PHE A 21 11.11 4.51 -4.32
N TYR A 22 11.34 5.76 -4.75
CA TYR A 22 10.35 6.84 -4.69
C TYR A 22 9.10 6.50 -5.51
N LYS A 23 9.27 5.98 -6.73
CA LYS A 23 8.14 5.57 -7.58
C LYS A 23 7.34 4.44 -6.94
N MET A 24 7.99 3.51 -6.24
CA MET A 24 7.34 2.42 -5.53
C MET A 24 6.56 2.93 -4.31
N ILE A 25 7.15 3.82 -3.51
CA ILE A 25 6.48 4.43 -2.35
C ILE A 25 5.21 5.16 -2.77
N ASN A 26 5.26 5.96 -3.84
CA ASN A 26 4.06 6.68 -4.29
C ASN A 26 2.93 5.73 -4.68
N ARG A 27 3.24 4.59 -5.32
CA ARG A 27 2.24 3.57 -5.64
C ARG A 27 1.67 2.91 -4.38
N LEU A 28 2.51 2.64 -3.38
CA LEU A 28 2.07 2.10 -2.10
C LEU A 28 1.14 3.08 -1.38
N ILE A 29 1.51 4.35 -1.28
CA ILE A 29 0.69 5.40 -0.64
C ILE A 29 -0.68 5.51 -1.33
N VAL A 30 -0.70 5.58 -2.66
CA VAL A 30 -1.96 5.65 -3.43
C VAL A 30 -2.80 4.40 -3.18
N ASN A 31 -2.22 3.20 -3.20
CA ASN A 31 -2.94 1.96 -2.89
C ASN A 31 -3.52 1.97 -1.46
N SER A 32 -2.74 2.42 -0.47
CA SER A 32 -3.17 2.52 0.93
C SER A 32 -4.32 3.52 1.12
N ILE A 33 -4.19 4.73 0.55
CA ILE A 33 -5.26 5.74 0.62
C ILE A 33 -6.51 5.24 -0.08
N THR A 34 -6.38 4.66 -1.28
CA THR A 34 -7.52 4.12 -2.04
C THR A 34 -8.19 2.98 -1.27
N GLY A 35 -7.41 2.10 -0.62
CA GLY A 35 -7.92 1.08 0.29
C GLY A 35 -8.70 1.68 1.46
N LEU A 36 -8.13 2.66 2.17
CA LEU A 36 -8.81 3.28 3.31
C LEU A 36 -10.13 3.94 2.88
N VAL A 37 -10.12 4.68 1.76
CA VAL A 37 -11.33 5.27 1.19
C VAL A 37 -12.36 4.19 0.86
N LEU A 38 -11.94 3.09 0.20
CA LEU A 38 -12.84 1.99 -0.13
C LEU A 38 -13.42 1.32 1.13
N LEU A 39 -12.63 1.09 2.17
CA LEU A 39 -13.10 0.53 3.43
C LEU A 39 -14.24 1.37 4.01
N PHE A 40 -14.09 2.69 4.04
CA PHE A 40 -15.12 3.59 4.53
C PHE A 40 -16.35 3.64 3.60
N ILE A 41 -16.16 3.57 2.28
CA ILE A 41 -17.27 3.47 1.33
C ILE A 41 -18.06 2.18 1.57
N LEU A 42 -17.40 1.03 1.75
CA LEU A 42 -18.06 -0.24 2.04
C LEU A 42 -18.86 -0.16 3.34
N LYS A 43 -18.30 0.44 4.40
CA LYS A 43 -18.99 0.57 5.68
C LYS A 43 -20.17 1.54 5.65
N TYR A 44 -19.99 2.74 5.11
CA TYR A 44 -20.98 3.81 5.24
C TYR A 44 -21.94 3.95 4.06
N VAL A 45 -21.51 3.61 2.85
CA VAL A 45 -22.34 3.71 1.64
C VAL A 45 -23.05 2.38 1.36
N PHE A 46 -22.29 1.28 1.38
CA PHE A 46 -22.85 -0.06 1.13
C PHE A 46 -23.38 -0.75 2.39
N MET A 47 -23.25 -0.11 3.56
CA MET A 47 -23.70 -0.64 4.86
C MET A 47 -23.16 -2.05 5.15
N ILE A 48 -21.97 -2.39 4.65
CA ILE A 48 -21.31 -3.66 4.97
C ILE A 48 -20.71 -3.54 6.36
N ASP A 49 -21.14 -4.40 7.27
CA ASP A 49 -20.73 -4.38 8.69
C ASP A 49 -19.29 -4.90 8.92
N ILE A 50 -18.32 -4.34 8.22
CA ILE A 50 -16.89 -4.54 8.49
C ILE A 50 -16.55 -3.76 9.77
N PRO A 51 -15.94 -4.41 10.78
CA PRO A 51 -15.56 -3.73 12.01
C PRO A 51 -14.41 -2.75 11.74
N ILE A 52 -14.61 -1.46 12.02
CA ILE A 52 -13.54 -0.45 11.95
C ILE A 52 -12.83 -0.44 13.30
N ASN A 53 -11.74 -1.20 13.40
CA ASN A 53 -10.87 -1.27 14.57
C ASN A 53 -9.42 -1.06 14.14
N LEU A 54 -8.51 -1.03 15.11
CA LEU A 54 -7.09 -0.79 14.82
C LEU A 54 -6.49 -1.83 13.86
N VAL A 55 -6.96 -3.08 13.92
CA VAL A 55 -6.45 -4.19 13.09
C VAL A 55 -6.92 -4.03 11.64
N THR A 56 -8.21 -3.75 11.41
CA THR A 56 -8.72 -3.56 10.05
C THR A 56 -8.14 -2.32 9.38
N LEU A 57 -7.99 -1.23 10.14
CA LEU A 57 -7.30 -0.03 9.66
C LEU A 57 -5.83 -0.32 9.33
N ALA A 58 -5.11 -1.07 10.17
CA ALA A 58 -3.72 -1.43 9.90
C ALA A 58 -3.58 -2.32 8.65
N VAL A 59 -4.43 -3.34 8.50
CA VAL A 59 -4.44 -4.21 7.31
C VAL A 59 -4.72 -3.40 6.05
N THR A 60 -5.72 -2.52 6.08
CA THR A 60 -6.04 -1.66 4.94
C THR A 60 -4.94 -0.63 4.67
N ALA A 61 -4.30 -0.05 5.68
CA ALA A 61 -3.22 0.91 5.50
C ALA A 61 -1.96 0.25 4.92
N LEU A 62 -1.64 -1.00 5.29
CA LEU A 62 -0.46 -1.72 4.81
C LEU A 62 -0.67 -2.35 3.43
N PHE A 63 -1.85 -2.92 3.17
CA PHE A 63 -2.13 -3.69 1.96
C PHE A 63 -3.06 -2.97 0.97
N GLY A 64 -3.62 -1.82 1.34
CA GLY A 64 -4.50 -1.02 0.51
C GLY A 64 -5.74 -1.79 0.05
N LEU A 65 -6.01 -1.74 -1.26
CA LEU A 65 -7.16 -2.41 -1.87
C LEU A 65 -7.17 -3.93 -1.64
N GLY A 66 -6.00 -4.57 -1.69
CA GLY A 66 -5.88 -6.01 -1.42
C GLY A 66 -6.30 -6.37 0.01
N GLY A 67 -5.96 -5.52 0.97
CA GLY A 67 -6.39 -5.68 2.37
C GLY A 67 -7.90 -5.48 2.55
N VAL A 68 -8.49 -4.53 1.84
CA VAL A 68 -9.96 -4.36 1.86
C VAL A 68 -10.67 -5.55 1.23
N GLY A 69 -10.15 -6.06 0.11
CA GLY A 69 -10.71 -7.23 -0.56
C GLY A 69 -10.70 -8.47 0.34
N SER A 70 -9.60 -8.72 1.06
CA SER A 70 -9.54 -9.83 2.01
C SER A 70 -10.50 -9.64 3.19
N LEU A 71 -10.62 -8.43 3.75
CA LEU A 71 -11.60 -8.12 4.79
C LEU A 71 -13.04 -8.33 4.30
N LEU A 72 -13.35 -7.97 3.06
CA LEU A 72 -14.66 -8.21 2.47
C LEU A 72 -14.96 -9.71 2.36
N ILE A 73 -14.00 -10.51 1.90
CA ILE A 73 -14.13 -11.98 1.83
C ILE A 73 -14.36 -12.56 3.23
N LEU A 74 -13.56 -12.15 4.22
CA LEU A 74 -13.72 -12.59 5.61
C LEU A 74 -15.10 -12.23 6.15
N LYS A 75 -15.62 -11.04 5.79
CA LYS A 75 -16.96 -10.63 6.19
C LYS A 75 -18.04 -11.49 5.56
N ILE A 76 -17.95 -11.75 4.25
CA ILE A 76 -18.90 -12.63 3.55
C ILE A 76 -18.86 -14.06 4.11
N GLY A 77 -17.69 -14.52 4.55
CA GLY A 77 -17.52 -15.80 5.24
C GLY A 77 -17.97 -15.82 6.72
N ASN A 78 -18.57 -14.74 7.25
CA ASN A 78 -18.95 -14.59 8.66
C ASN A 78 -17.79 -14.81 9.66
N MET A 79 -16.56 -14.51 9.26
CA MET A 79 -15.37 -14.66 10.11
C MET A 79 -15.03 -13.37 10.86
N ILE A 80 -15.60 -12.23 10.45
CA ILE A 80 -15.49 -10.90 11.09
C ILE A 80 -16.80 -10.10 11.01
#